data_AF-A0A970IGD5-F1
#
_entry.id   AF-A0A970IGD5-F1
#
_cell.length_a   1.000
_cell.length_b   1.000
_cell.length_c   1.000
_cell.angle_alpha   90.00
_cell.angle_beta   90.00
_cell.angle_gamma   90.00
#
_symmetry.space_group_name_H-M   'P 1'
#
loop_
_entity.id
_entity.type
_entity.pdbx_description
1 polymer ?
#
loop_
_entity_poly.entity_id
_entity_poly.type
_entity_poly.pdbx_seq_one_letter_code
_entity_poly.pdbx_strand_id
1 'polypeptide(L)'
;MPIKRKVGLNGKIAIGEVLKMAKIQPGDLVEIKPVNNKVIIKTVKKTKPKGAVKAAAGILSDHGDLVNAMLRIREDDHDRPGTSIR
;
A
#
# COMPACT_ATOMS: atom_id res chain seq x y z
N MET A 1 -9.56 3.54 33.05
CA MET A 1 -9.17 4.36 31.88
C MET A 1 -10.37 4.58 30.98
N PRO A 2 -10.59 5.77 30.43
CA PRO A 2 -11.73 6.03 29.55
C PRO A 2 -11.56 5.34 28.19
N ILE A 3 -12.62 4.68 27.72
CA ILE A 3 -12.67 4.06 26.39
C ILE A 3 -12.87 5.17 25.35
N LYS A 4 -11.93 5.32 24.40
CA LYS A 4 -12.02 6.34 23.34
C LYS A 4 -12.93 5.91 22.18
N ARG A 5 -12.86 4.64 21.78
CA ARG A 5 -13.66 4.04 20.70
C ARG A 5 -13.95 2.58 21.04
N LYS A 6 -15.12 2.08 20.62
CA LYS A 6 -15.52 0.67 20.80
C LYS A 6 -15.35 -0.10 19.50
N VAL A 7 -15.03 -1.38 19.64
CA VAL A 7 -15.09 -2.35 18.54
C VAL A 7 -16.55 -2.78 18.38
N GLY A 8 -17.04 -2.77 17.15
CA GLY A 8 -18.38 -3.27 16.82
C GLY A 8 -18.48 -4.79 16.97
N LEU A 9 -19.71 -5.30 17.02
CA LEU A 9 -19.98 -6.75 17.15
C LEU A 9 -19.43 -7.58 15.97
N ASN A 10 -19.15 -6.93 14.85
CA ASN A 10 -18.51 -7.52 13.66
C ASN A 10 -16.98 -7.46 13.70
N GLY A 11 -16.37 -7.12 14.84
CA GLY A 11 -14.93 -6.99 14.99
C GLY A 11 -14.32 -5.76 14.30
N LYS A 12 -15.13 -4.83 13.79
CA LYS A 12 -14.63 -3.61 13.11
C LYS A 12 -14.54 -2.44 14.08
N ILE A 13 -13.55 -1.58 13.88
CA ILE A 13 -13.37 -0.33 14.63
C ILE A 13 -13.13 0.84 13.67
N ALA A 14 -13.79 1.97 13.90
CA ALA A 14 -13.58 3.18 13.12
C ALA A 14 -12.40 3.99 13.69
N ILE A 15 -11.39 4.25 12.85
CA ILE A 15 -10.14 4.94 13.23
C ILE A 15 -9.77 6.10 12.29
N GLY A 16 -10.76 6.71 11.61
CA GLY A 16 -10.52 7.69 10.54
C GLY A 16 -9.63 8.89 10.92
N GLU A 17 -9.80 9.45 12.12
CA GLU A 17 -8.95 10.54 12.63
C GLU A 17 -7.47 10.11 12.75
N VAL A 18 -7.24 8.90 13.25
CA VAL A 18 -5.89 8.33 13.44
C VAL A 18 -5.21 8.06 12.11
N LEU A 19 -5.96 7.60 11.09
CA LEU A 19 -5.43 7.41 9.74
C LEU A 19 -4.96 8.73 9.12
N LYS A 20 -5.72 9.82 9.30
CA LYS A 20 -5.31 11.17 8.85
C LYS A 20 -4.03 11.63 9.53
N MET A 21 -3.92 11.46 10.85
CA MET A 21 -2.70 11.80 11.60
C MET A 21 -1.50 10.98 11.14
N ALA A 22 -1.71 9.70 10.82
CA ALA A 22 -0.68 8.81 10.30
C ALA A 22 -0.38 9.00 8.80
N LYS A 23 -1.12 9.89 8.12
CA LYS A 23 -1.05 10.13 6.66
C LYS A 23 -1.26 8.86 5.82
N ILE A 24 -2.06 7.92 6.31
CA ILE A 24 -2.44 6.70 5.58
C ILE A 24 -3.63 7.01 4.68
N GLN A 25 -3.49 6.77 3.38
CA GLN A 25 -4.53 6.96 2.37
C GLN A 25 -5.10 5.62 1.88
N PRO A 26 -6.34 5.60 1.34
CA PRO A 26 -6.85 4.44 0.65
C PRO A 26 -5.90 3.99 -0.48
N GLY A 27 -5.52 2.71 -0.47
CA GLY A 27 -4.58 2.14 -1.43
C GLY A 27 -3.14 2.01 -0.91
N ASP A 28 -2.81 2.65 0.22
CA ASP A 28 -1.51 2.48 0.85
C ASP A 28 -1.29 1.04 1.33
N LEU A 29 -0.08 0.53 1.11
CA LEU A 29 0.34 -0.72 1.71
C LEU A 29 0.66 -0.49 3.19
N VAL A 30 -0.02 -1.23 4.07
CA VAL A 30 0.21 -1.17 5.51
C VAL A 30 0.62 -2.53 6.06
N GLU A 31 1.47 -2.51 7.07
CA GLU A 31 1.81 -3.65 7.90
C GLU A 31 1.01 -3.58 9.20
N ILE A 32 0.39 -4.70 9.56
CA ILE A 32 -0.38 -4.85 10.79
C ILE A 32 0.34 -5.87 11.66
N LYS A 33 0.79 -5.45 12.84
CA LYS A 33 1.48 -6.33 13.81
C LYS A 33 0.72 -6.36 15.12
N PRO A 34 0.24 -7.54 15.57
CA PRO A 34 -0.20 -7.70 16.94
C PRO A 34 1.03 -7.66 17.85
N VAL A 35 0.94 -6.92 18.94
CA VAL A 35 1.91 -6.91 20.05
C VAL A 35 1.13 -7.05 21.35
N ASN A 36 1.82 -7.25 22.48
CA ASN A 36 1.14 -7.49 23.75
C ASN A 36 0.09 -6.40 24.06
N ASN A 37 -1.18 -6.81 24.09
CA ASN A 37 -2.36 -5.99 24.34
C ASN A 37 -2.58 -4.79 23.40
N LYS A 38 -1.94 -4.74 22.22
CA LYS A 38 -2.08 -3.65 21.23
C LYS A 38 -1.92 -4.16 19.79
N VAL A 39 -2.49 -3.43 18.84
CA VAL A 39 -2.27 -3.63 17.39
C VAL A 39 -1.54 -2.42 16.84
N ILE A 40 -0.45 -2.64 16.13
CA ILE A 40 0.33 -1.60 15.46
C ILE A 40 0.01 -1.65 13.97
N ILE A 41 -0.33 -0.49 13.39
CA ILE A 41 -0.54 -0.31 11.94
C ILE A 41 0.49 0.71 11.46
N LYS A 42 1.28 0.36 10.43
CA LYS A 42 2.32 1.23 9.86
C LYS A 42 2.31 1.16 8.35
N THR A 43 2.53 2.28 7.67
CA THR A 43 2.73 2.31 6.21
C THR A 43 4.05 1.62 5.86
N VAL A 44 4.04 0.81 4.81
CA VAL A 44 5.24 0.15 4.28
C VAL A 44 5.59 0.78 2.95
N LYS A 45 6.78 1.37 2.87
CA LYS A 45 7.39 1.68 1.58
C LYS A 45 8.11 0.44 1.09
N LYS A 46 7.50 -0.31 0.18
CA LYS A 46 8.23 -1.32 -0.59
C LYS A 46 9.10 -0.58 -1.60
N THR A 47 10.35 -0.34 -1.25
CA THR A 47 11.36 0.02 -2.25
C THR A 47 11.52 -1.18 -3.17
N LYS A 48 10.95 -1.09 -4.38
CA LYS A 48 11.23 -2.08 -5.42
C LYS A 48 12.74 -2.01 -5.72
N PRO A 49 13.47 -3.15 -5.75
CA PRO A 49 14.87 -3.12 -6.11
C PRO A 49 15.01 -2.54 -7.52
N LYS A 50 15.99 -1.66 -7.71
CA LYS A 50 16.25 -1.00 -9.00
C LYS A 50 16.43 -2.10 -10.07
N GLY A 51 15.68 -2.00 -11.16
CA GLY A 51 15.74 -2.98 -12.25
C GLY A 51 14.83 -4.21 -12.10
N ALA A 52 13.98 -4.30 -11.06
CA ALA A 52 13.02 -5.40 -10.91
C ALA A 52 12.09 -5.56 -12.14
N VAL A 53 11.60 -4.44 -12.69
CA VAL A 53 10.77 -4.43 -13.90
C VAL A 53 11.56 -4.92 -15.11
N LYS A 54 12.83 -4.50 -15.25
CA LYS A 54 13.72 -4.95 -16.33
C LYS A 54 14.04 -6.44 -16.23
N ALA A 55 14.24 -6.96 -15.02
CA ALA A 55 14.46 -8.38 -14.77
C ALA A 55 13.22 -9.21 -15.13
N ALA A 56 12.02 -8.77 -14.70
CA ALA A 56 10.76 -9.43 -15.06
C ALA A 56 10.49 -9.39 -16.58
N ALA A 57 10.76 -8.25 -17.22
CA ALA A 57 10.67 -8.09 -18.66
C ALA A 57 11.65 -9.01 -19.41
N GLY A 58 12.85 -9.21 -18.88
CA GLY A 58 13.83 -10.16 -19.43
C GLY A 58 13.38 -11.62 -19.36
N ILE A 59 12.63 -12.01 -18.32
CA ILE A 59 12.04 -13.36 -18.20
C ILE A 59 10.92 -13.57 -19.23
N LEU A 60 10.25 -12.50 -19.64
CA LEU A 60 9.14 -12.52 -20.61
C LEU A 60 9.59 -12.21 -22.03
N SER A 61 10.88 -12.36 -22.35
CA SER A 61 11.50 -11.97 -23.62
C SER A 61 10.76 -12.49 -24.87
N ASP A 62 10.09 -13.63 -24.74
CA ASP A 62 9.40 -14.31 -25.83
C ASP A 62 8.02 -13.68 -26.14
N HIS A 63 7.58 -12.74 -25.31
CA HIS A 63 6.34 -11.99 -25.44
C HIS A 63 6.63 -10.49 -25.59
N GLY A 64 7.16 -10.09 -26.76
CA GLY A 64 7.62 -8.72 -27.04
C GLY A 64 6.60 -7.61 -26.74
N ASP A 65 5.31 -7.86 -26.98
CA ASP A 65 4.23 -6.91 -26.65
C ASP A 65 4.06 -6.71 -25.13
N LEU A 66 4.19 -7.80 -24.36
CA LEU A 66 4.07 -7.79 -22.90
C LEU A 66 5.30 -7.14 -22.24
N VAL A 67 6.48 -7.38 -22.81
CA VAL A 67 7.75 -6.71 -22.43
C VAL A 67 7.64 -5.21 -22.65
N ASN A 68 7.16 -4.78 -23.82
CA ASN A 68 6.95 -3.37 -24.12
C ASN A 68 5.89 -2.74 -23.21
N ALA A 69 4.81 -3.45 -22.88
CA ALA A 69 3.80 -2.99 -21.92
C ALA A 69 4.39 -2.83 -20.51
N MET A 70 5.18 -3.80 -20.03
CA MET A 70 5.85 -3.71 -18.72
C MET A 70 6.86 -2.57 -18.65
N LEU A 71 7.67 -2.38 -19.71
CA LEU A 71 8.66 -1.30 -19.77
C LEU A 71 8.02 0.09 -19.97
N ARG A 72 6.80 0.15 -20.50
CA ARG A 72 5.97 1.37 -20.57
C ARG A 72 5.38 1.78 -19.23
N ILE A 73 5.35 0.89 -18.24
CA ILE A 73 5.18 1.25 -16.82
C ILE A 73 6.49 1.91 -16.36
N ARG A 74 6.83 3.07 -16.95
CA ARG A 74 7.99 3.86 -16.58
C ARG A 74 7.74 4.54 -15.24
N GLU A 75 8.64 4.28 -14.30
CA GLU A 75 9.30 5.18 -13.33
C GLU A 75 8.52 6.23 -12.52
N ASP A 76 7.19 6.35 -12.64
CA ASP A 76 6.34 7.29 -11.88
C ASP A 76 5.52 6.61 -10.77
N ASP A 77 5.99 5.48 -10.22
CA ASP A 77 5.39 4.85 -9.02
C ASP A 77 5.64 5.67 -7.73
N HIS A 78 5.91 6.98 -7.87
CA HIS A 78 5.81 7.99 -6.82
C HIS A 78 4.73 9.06 -7.07
N ASP A 79 4.10 9.12 -8.24
CA ASP A 79 3.12 10.16 -8.60
C ASP A 79 1.86 9.59 -9.28
N ARG A 80 1.19 8.62 -8.65
CA ARG A 80 -0.26 8.52 -8.87
C ARG A 80 -0.91 9.55 -7.95
N PRO A 81 -1.41 10.71 -8.43
CA PRO A 81 -2.38 11.45 -7.63
C PRO A 81 -3.52 10.47 -7.37
N GLY A 82 -3.74 10.16 -6.09
CA GLY A 82 -4.84 9.29 -5.69
C GLY A 82 -6.09 9.75 -6.43
N THR A 83 -6.74 8.83 -7.15
CA THR A 83 -8.01 9.15 -7.79
C THR A 83 -8.90 9.71 -6.70
N SER A 84 -9.15 11.02 -6.75
CA SER A 84 -10.11 11.68 -5.87
C SER A 84 -11.46 11.06 -6.21
N ILE A 85 -11.90 10.11 -5.39
CA ILE A 85 -13.27 9.64 -5.45
C ILE A 85 -14.10 10.81 -4.94
N ARG A 86 -14.80 11.45 -5.88
CA ARG A 86 -15.73 12.55 -5.64
C ARG A 86 -17.06 11.99 -5.17
#